data_AF-A0A4R4R2S6-F1
#
_entry.id   AF-A0A4R4R2S6-F1
#
_cell.length_a   1.000
_cell.length_b   1.000
_cell.length_c   1.000
_cell.angle_alpha   90.00
_cell.angle_beta   90.00
_cell.angle_gamma   90.00
#
_symmetry.space_group_name_H-M   'P 1'
#
loop_
_entity.id
_entity.type
_entity.pdbx_description
1 polymer ?
#
loop_
_entity_poly.entity_id
_entity_poly.type
_entity_poly.pdbx_seq_one_letter_code
_entity_poly.pdbx_strand_id
1 'polypeptide(L)'
;MGTRLDTSRLPTVLVGRRAQVHVDLAAAAMMSTGDRSFSLLHLLEAERIAAEVVRANVQARTLLLDLLARERRGATPGLRALAGRAGLLA
;
A
#
# COMPACT_ATOMS: atom_id res chain seq x y z
N MET A 1 9.74 13.05 18.32
CA MET A 1 8.30 13.32 18.53
C MET A 1 7.62 13.58 17.19
N GLY A 2 7.24 12.54 16.46
CA GLY A 2 6.50 12.69 15.21
C GLY A 2 4.99 12.69 15.48
N THR A 3 4.35 13.85 15.42
CA THR A 3 2.89 13.94 15.44
C THR A 3 2.35 13.25 14.18
N ARG A 4 1.60 12.16 14.36
CA ARG A 4 0.97 11.41 13.27
C ARG A 4 0.04 12.35 12.50
N LEU A 5 0.45 12.75 11.30
CA LEU A 5 -0.34 13.59 10.42
C LEU A 5 -1.58 12.81 9.96
N ASP A 6 -2.76 13.34 10.25
CA ASP A 6 -4.02 12.81 9.74
C ASP A 6 -4.19 13.26 8.29
N THR A 7 -3.68 12.44 7.37
CA THR A 7 -3.73 12.73 5.93
C THR A 7 -5.17 12.71 5.41
N SER A 8 -6.13 12.10 6.12
CA SER A 8 -7.53 12.00 5.67
C SER A 8 -8.22 13.36 5.50
N ARG A 9 -7.68 14.41 6.12
CA ARG A 9 -8.21 15.79 6.10
C ARG A 9 -7.62 16.69 5.00
N LEU A 10 -6.74 16.15 4.15
CA LEU A 10 -6.14 16.93 3.05
C LEU A 10 -7.19 17.31 1.99
N PRO A 11 -7.11 18.52 1.40
CA PRO A 11 -7.97 18.95 0.30
C PRO A 11 -8.03 17.95 -0.86
N THR A 12 -9.15 17.89 -1.58
CA THR A 12 -9.39 16.93 -2.68
C THR A 12 -8.30 16.98 -3.76
N VAL A 13 -7.71 18.15 -3.99
CA VAL A 13 -6.59 18.37 -4.92
C VAL A 13 -5.33 17.57 -4.53
N LEU A 14 -5.22 17.12 -3.28
CA LEU A 14 -4.07 16.38 -2.74
C LEU A 14 -4.34 14.89 -2.52
N VAL A 15 -5.47 14.35 -2.99
CA VAL A 15 -5.83 12.93 -2.82
C VAL A 15 -4.74 11.99 -3.35
N GLY A 16 -4.14 12.30 -4.50
CA GLY A 16 -3.02 11.53 -5.03
C GLY A 16 -1.78 11.57 -4.13
N ARG A 17 -1.45 12.74 -3.57
CA ARG A 17 -0.32 12.90 -2.64
C ARG A 17 -0.55 12.16 -1.33
N ARG A 18 -1.79 12.11 -0.86
CA ARG A 18 -2.17 11.32 0.32
C ARG A 18 -1.98 9.82 0.08
N ALA A 19 -2.47 9.30 -1.04
CA ALA A 19 -2.24 7.90 -1.40
C ALA A 19 -0.74 7.60 -1.53
N GLN A 20 0.04 8.54 -2.10
CA GLN A 20 1.49 8.41 -2.20
C GLN A 20 2.17 8.29 -0.82
N VAL A 21 1.77 9.09 0.18
CA VAL A 21 2.30 8.97 1.54
C VAL A 21 2.09 7.55 2.10
N HIS A 22 0.94 6.92 1.81
CA HIS A 22 0.72 5.54 2.21
C HIS A 22 1.62 4.55 1.46
N VAL A 23 1.88 4.75 0.17
CA VAL A 23 2.86 3.95 -0.58
C VAL A 23 4.27 4.09 0.02
N ASP A 24 4.67 5.31 0.38
CA ASP A 24 5.99 5.58 0.98
C ASP A 24 6.12 4.93 2.36
N LEU A 25 5.06 5.00 3.19
CA LEU A 25 5.01 4.32 4.48
C LEU A 25 5.03 2.79 4.36
N ALA A 26 4.37 2.24 3.34
CA ALA A 26 4.42 0.81 3.03
C ALA A 26 5.85 0.36 2.67
N ALA A 27 6.59 1.17 1.91
CA ALA A 27 8.00 0.92 1.60
C ALA A 27 8.87 1.00 2.85
N ALA A 28 8.69 2.04 3.67
CA ALA A 28 9.43 2.22 4.92
C ALA A 28 9.21 1.05 5.90
N ALA A 29 7.97 0.54 5.99
CA ALA A 29 7.65 -0.65 6.78
C ALA A 29 8.41 -1.90 6.31
N MET A 30 8.61 -2.05 5.00
CA MET A 30 9.40 -3.16 4.45
C MET A 30 10.89 -3.02 4.70
N MET A 31 11.42 -1.80 4.66
CA MET A 31 12.84 -1.54 4.87
C MET A 31 13.26 -1.60 6.34
N SER A 32 12.44 -1.08 7.25
CA SER A 32 12.82 -0.90 8.66
C SER A 32 12.59 -2.15 9.50
N THR A 33 11.37 -2.69 9.48
CA THR A 33 10.94 -3.77 10.39
C THR A 33 10.68 -5.08 9.67
N GLY A 34 10.58 -5.06 8.33
CA GLY A 34 10.13 -6.22 7.57
C GLY A 34 8.66 -6.59 7.86
N ASP A 35 7.89 -5.66 8.43
CA ASP A 35 6.49 -5.89 8.84
C ASP A 35 5.59 -5.87 7.61
N ARG A 36 5.35 -7.07 7.07
CA ARG A 36 4.53 -7.31 5.88
C ARG A 36 3.08 -6.92 6.09
N SER A 37 2.57 -7.11 7.31
CA SER A 37 1.19 -6.76 7.65
C SER A 37 1.01 -5.25 7.65
N PHE A 38 1.94 -4.51 8.24
CA PHE A 38 1.90 -3.05 8.26
C PHE A 38 2.09 -2.44 6.87
N SER A 39 2.98 -3.02 6.04
CA SER A 39 3.11 -2.64 4.64
C SER A 39 1.80 -2.83 3.86
N LEU A 40 1.15 -4.00 4.01
CA LEU A 40 -0.14 -4.28 3.38
C LEU A 40 -1.25 -3.33 3.84
N LEU A 41 -1.33 -3.02 5.14
CA LEU A 41 -2.31 -2.08 5.66
C LEU A 41 -2.20 -0.70 5.00
N HIS A 42 -0.98 -0.23 4.78
CA HIS A 42 -0.76 1.03 4.07
C HIS A 42 -1.11 0.95 2.59
N LEU A 43 -0.83 -0.16 1.91
CA LEU A 43 -1.26 -0.34 0.51
C LEU A 43 -2.79 -0.41 0.37
N LEU A 44 -3.50 -1.05 1.31
CA LEU A 44 -4.96 -1.05 1.36
C LEU A 44 -5.53 0.36 1.58
N GLU A 45 -4.88 1.15 2.45
CA GLU A 45 -5.29 2.53 2.69
C GLU A 45 -5.03 3.44 1.48
N ALA A 46 -3.90 3.24 0.78
CA ALA A 46 -3.62 3.91 -0.48
C ALA A 46 -4.70 3.59 -1.54
N GLU A 47 -5.11 2.32 -1.66
CA GLU A 47 -6.16 1.90 -2.60
C GLU A 47 -7.51 2.55 -2.26
N ARG A 48 -7.89 2.54 -0.97
CA ARG A 48 -9.12 3.16 -0.47
C ARG A 48 -9.21 4.65 -0.82
N ILE A 49 -8.05 5.33 -0.83
CA ILE A 49 -7.95 6.77 -1.08
C ILE A 49 -7.91 7.07 -2.58
N ALA A 50 -7.09 6.35 -3.34
CA ALA A 50 -6.92 6.53 -4.77
C ALA A 50 -6.45 5.22 -5.42
N ALA A 51 -7.39 4.39 -5.84
CA ALA A 51 -7.07 3.09 -6.45
C ALA A 51 -6.16 3.20 -7.69
N GLU A 52 -6.27 4.29 -8.48
CA GLU A 52 -5.37 4.56 -9.61
C GLU A 52 -3.89 4.72 -9.17
N VAL A 53 -3.63 5.26 -7.98
CA VAL A 53 -2.27 5.36 -7.46
C VAL A 53 -1.70 3.96 -7.23
N VAL A 54 -2.46 3.03 -6.65
CA VAL A 54 -1.99 1.65 -6.45
C VAL A 54 -1.84 0.91 -7.78
N ARG A 55 -2.74 1.14 -8.75
CA ARG A 55 -2.70 0.53 -10.09
C ARG A 55 -1.53 1.02 -10.95
N ALA A 56 -1.21 2.32 -10.91
CA ALA A 56 -0.24 2.93 -11.81
C ALA A 56 1.14 3.15 -11.17
N ASN A 57 1.24 3.26 -9.85
CA ASN A 57 2.51 3.52 -9.18
C ASN A 57 3.39 2.27 -9.17
N VAL A 58 4.58 2.40 -9.76
CA VAL A 58 5.57 1.30 -9.86
C VAL A 58 5.98 0.77 -8.49
N GLN A 59 6.24 1.63 -7.51
CA GLN A 59 6.65 1.23 -6.16
C GLN A 59 5.54 0.42 -5.45
N ALA A 60 4.29 0.86 -5.55
CA ALA A 60 3.16 0.15 -4.97
C ALA A 60 3.03 -1.27 -5.56
N ARG A 61 3.17 -1.39 -6.88
CA ARG A 61 3.14 -2.68 -7.58
C ARG A 61 4.32 -3.58 -7.20
N THR A 62 5.53 -3.03 -7.11
CA THR A 62 6.71 -3.78 -6.67
C THR A 62 6.53 -4.33 -5.26
N LEU A 63 6.03 -3.51 -4.33
CA LEU A 63 5.74 -3.96 -2.96
C LEU A 63 4.70 -5.10 -2.94
N LEU A 64 3.63 -4.99 -3.74
CA LEU A 64 2.62 -6.06 -3.83
C LEU A 64 3.22 -7.37 -4.37
N LEU A 65 4.08 -7.31 -5.38
CA LEU A 65 4.77 -8.47 -5.90
C LEU A 65 5.72 -9.09 -4.87
N ASP A 66 6.48 -8.26 -4.14
CA ASP A 66 7.37 -8.72 -3.06
C ASP A 66 6.60 -9.39 -1.92
N LEU A 67 5.45 -8.82 -1.55
CA LEU A 67 4.57 -9.39 -0.54
C LEU A 67 3.99 -10.74 -1.01
N LEU A 68 3.55 -10.83 -2.26
CA LEU A 68 3.04 -12.07 -2.86
C LEU A 68 4.10 -13.16 -2.92
N ALA A 69 5.33 -12.82 -3.32
CA ALA A 69 6.44 -13.77 -3.40
C ALA A 69 6.80 -14.39 -2.05
N ARG A 70 6.53 -13.66 -0.96
CA ARG A 70 6.82 -14.08 0.42
C ARG A 70 5.58 -14.60 1.16
N GLU A 71 4.41 -14.57 0.53
CA GLU A 71 3.15 -15.02 1.13
C GLU A 71 3.13 -16.55 1.26
N ARG A 72 2.88 -17.08 2.47
CA ARG A 72 2.30 -18.42 2.59
C ARG A 72 0.82 -18.29 2.29
N ARG A 73 0.36 -18.90 1.20
CA ARG A 73 -1.02 -18.83 0.69
C ARG A 73 -2.06 -18.83 1.82
N GLY A 74 -2.80 -17.74 1.97
CA GLY A 74 -3.86 -17.59 2.98
C GLY A 74 -3.44 -17.02 4.33
N ALA A 75 -2.14 -16.80 4.57
CA ALA A 75 -1.61 -16.23 5.82
C ALA A 75 -1.75 -14.70 5.90
N THR A 76 -1.99 -14.03 4.76
CA THR A 76 -2.09 -12.57 4.69
C THR A 76 -3.43 -12.17 4.06
N PRO A 77 -4.51 -12.09 4.85
CA PRO A 77 -5.83 -11.74 4.36
C PRO A 77 -5.82 -10.41 3.58
N GLY A 78 -6.51 -10.38 2.44
CA GLY A 78 -6.64 -9.17 1.62
C GLY A 78 -5.51 -8.94 0.61
N LEU A 79 -4.32 -9.54 0.77
CA LEU A 79 -3.18 -9.33 -0.15
C LEU A 79 -3.52 -9.71 -1.60
N ARG A 80 -4.05 -10.92 -1.81
CA ARG A 80 -4.41 -11.38 -3.16
C ARG A 80 -5.57 -10.59 -3.76
N ALA A 81 -6.55 -10.23 -2.94
CA ALA A 81 -7.67 -9.41 -3.39
C ALA A 81 -7.19 -8.03 -3.86
N LEU A 82 -6.27 -7.40 -3.12
CA LEU A 82 -5.64 -6.15 -3.50
C LEU A 82 -4.79 -6.30 -4.77
N ALA A 83 -3.97 -7.35 -4.86
CA ALA A 83 -3.17 -7.62 -6.06
C ALA A 83 -4.04 -7.86 -7.31
N GLY A 84 -5.18 -8.54 -7.18
CA GLY A 84 -6.14 -8.72 -8.27
C GLY A 84 -6.73 -7.39 -8.74
N ARG A 85 -7.16 -6.52 -7.81
CA ARG A 85 -7.65 -5.17 -8.15
C ARG A 85 -6.56 -4.25 -8.73
N ALA A 86 -5.30 -4.52 -8.40
CA ALA A 86 -4.13 -3.86 -8.97
C ALA A 86 -3.70 -4.43 -10.34
N GLY A 87 -4.37 -5.48 -10.84
CA GLY A 87 -4.06 -6.12 -12.12
C GLY A 87 -2.75 -6.93 -12.12
N LEU A 88 -2.34 -7.45 -10.96
CA LEU A 88 -1.10 -8.21 -10.79
C LEU A 88 -1.30 -9.74 -10.76
N LEU A 89 -2.56 -10.19 -10.73
CA LEU A 89 -2.92 -11.60 -10.81
C LEU A 89 -3.52 -11.89 -12.19
N ALA A 90 -3.10 -13.01 -12.79
CA ALA A 90 -3.61 -13.54 -14.05
C ALA A 90 -4.91 -14.33 -13.84
#